data_AF-A0A9Q3IQA6-F1
#
_entry.id   AF-A0A9Q3IQA6-F1
#
_cell.length_a   1.000
_cell.length_b   1.000
_cell.length_c   1.000
_cell.angle_alpha   90.00
_cell.angle_beta   90.00
_cell.angle_gamma   90.00
#
_symmetry.space_group_name_H-M   'P 1'
#
loop_
_entity.id
_entity.type
_entity.pdbx_description
1 polymer ?
#
loop_
_entity_poly.entity_id
_entity_poly.type
_entity_poly.pdbx_seq_one_letter_code
_entity_poly.pdbx_strand_id
1 'polypeptide(L)'
;MVISDRDPKFTSALWTKPHQLFRAKLSSSTAYHPQTDGLAERMIQTLEHMVRRSFSYGLELKDCDGFTHYWCTLLPELELAYKTSIHASTNQTPDILKKRM
;
A
#
# COMPACT_ATOMS: atom_id res chain seq x y z
N MET A 1 11.43 9.79 -7.88
CA MET A 1 12.22 9.62 -6.64
C MET A 1 11.49 8.62 -5.78
N VAL A 2 12.16 7.61 -5.25
CA VAL A 2 11.57 6.63 -4.33
C VAL A 2 12.07 6.96 -2.94
N ILE A 3 11.15 7.07 -1.98
CA ILE A 3 11.47 7.26 -0.58
C ILE A 3 11.14 5.94 0.13
N SER A 4 12.10 5.42 0.87
CA SER A 4 11.98 4.14 1.57
C SER A 4 12.69 4.23 2.91
N ASP A 5 12.21 3.45 3.87
CA ASP A 5 12.87 3.25 5.15
C ASP A 5 14.26 2.65 4.99
N ARG A 6 15.10 2.86 6.01
CA ARG A 6 16.47 2.31 6.09
C ARG A 6 16.51 0.83 6.48
N ASP A 7 15.44 0.07 6.25
CA ASP A 7 15.44 -1.36 6.50
C ASP A 7 16.58 -2.02 5.68
N PRO A 8 17.40 -2.89 6.29
CA PRO A 8 18.46 -3.64 5.60
C PRO A 8 17.98 -4.34 4.32
N LYS A 9 16.70 -4.74 4.27
CA LYS A 9 16.08 -5.32 3.08
C LYS A 9 16.17 -4.37 1.89
N PHE A 10 15.84 -3.08 2.05
CA PHE A 10 15.82 -2.07 0.99
C PHE A 10 17.16 -1.37 0.76
N THR A 11 18.10 -1.49 1.70
CA THR A 11 19.46 -0.91 1.58
C THR A 11 20.52 -1.93 1.15
N SER A 12 20.14 -3.20 0.96
CA SER A 12 21.05 -4.25 0.51
C SER A 12 21.56 -4.02 -0.92
N ALA A 13 22.74 -4.57 -1.22
CA ALA A 13 23.37 -4.49 -2.54
C ALA A 13 22.50 -5.08 -3.68
N LEU A 14 21.51 -5.93 -3.34
CA LEU A 14 20.53 -6.45 -4.27
C LEU A 14 19.69 -5.33 -4.92
N TRP A 15 19.38 -4.26 -4.19
CA TRP A 15 18.53 -3.17 -4.69
C TRP A 15 19.30 -2.12 -5.50
N THR A 16 20.62 -2.05 -5.35
CA THR A 16 21.46 -1.08 -6.08
C THR A 16 21.33 -1.22 -7.60
N LYS A 17 21.34 -2.46 -8.12
CA LYS A 17 21.24 -2.73 -9.57
C LYS A 17 19.87 -2.35 -10.17
N PRO A 18 18.73 -2.77 -9.58
CA PRO A 18 17.41 -2.29 -9.99
C PRO A 18 17.29 -0.76 -10.01
N HIS A 19 17.75 -0.06 -8.97
CA HIS A 19 17.65 1.40 -8.92
C HIS A 19 18.43 2.09 -10.05
N GLN A 20 19.62 1.57 -10.38
CA GLN A 20 20.41 2.07 -11.51
C GLN A 20 19.70 1.82 -12.85
N LEU A 21 19.13 0.62 -13.03
CA LEU A 21 18.43 0.24 -14.26
C LEU A 21 17.19 1.11 -14.50
N PHE A 22 16.40 1.35 -13.45
CA PHE A 22 15.19 2.18 -13.53
C PHE A 22 15.49 3.68 -13.41
N ARG A 23 16.77 4.08 -13.31
CA ARG A 23 17.20 5.47 -13.04
C ARG A 23 16.45 6.11 -11.87
N ALA A 24 16.03 5.29 -10.92
CA ALA A 24 15.24 5.70 -9.78
C ALA A 24 16.18 6.19 -8.68
N LYS A 25 16.12 7.49 -8.37
CA LYS A 25 16.83 8.05 -7.20
C LYS A 25 16.14 7.56 -5.93
N LEU A 26 16.79 6.66 -5.19
CA LEU A 26 16.40 6.26 -3.85
C LEU A 26 16.88 7.32 -2.86
N SER A 27 15.97 7.88 -2.07
CA SER A 27 16.28 8.72 -0.93
C SER A 27 15.83 7.98 0.32
N SER A 28 16.76 7.63 1.21
CA SER A 28 16.38 7.08 2.51
C SER A 28 15.66 8.16 3.31
N SER A 29 14.53 7.84 3.95
CA SER A 29 13.98 8.75 4.97
C SER A 29 15.01 8.94 6.10
N THR A 30 15.04 10.13 6.69
CA THR A 30 15.82 10.37 7.91
C THR A 30 15.20 9.55 9.03
N ALA A 31 16.03 8.94 9.89
CA ALA A 31 15.52 8.22 11.05
C ALA A 31 14.59 9.16 11.84
N TYR A 32 13.33 8.75 12.05
CA TYR A 32 12.25 9.56 12.62
C TYR A 32 11.82 10.76 11.76
N HIS A 33 11.30 10.50 10.54
CA HIS A 33 10.54 11.51 9.78
C HIS A 33 9.07 11.09 9.55
N PRO A 34 8.22 11.14 10.59
CA PRO A 34 6.79 10.83 10.48
C PRO A 34 6.04 11.71 9.47
N GLN A 35 6.65 12.81 9.02
CA GLN A 35 6.04 13.73 8.05
C GLN A 35 6.19 13.24 6.59
N THR A 36 7.27 12.53 6.27
CA THR A 36 7.51 11.99 4.91
C THR A 36 6.88 10.61 4.76
N ASP A 37 7.03 9.75 5.78
CA ASP A 37 6.45 8.41 5.76
C ASP A 37 4.98 8.39 6.19
N GLY A 38 4.47 9.42 6.87
CA GLY A 38 3.09 9.45 7.39
C GLY A 38 1.98 9.41 6.33
N LEU A 39 2.25 9.72 5.07
CA LEU A 39 1.28 9.48 3.97
C LEU A 39 1.25 8.01 3.57
N ALA A 40 2.43 7.40 3.41
CA ALA A 40 2.55 5.98 3.09
C ALA A 40 2.05 5.11 4.25
N GLU A 41 2.39 5.44 5.50
CA GLU A 41 1.92 4.77 6.71
C GLU A 41 0.39 4.81 6.83
N ARG A 42 -0.25 5.99 6.63
CA ARG A 42 -1.71 6.10 6.66
C ARG A 42 -2.38 5.31 5.53
N MET A 43 -1.77 5.29 4.35
CA MET A 43 -2.24 4.45 3.25
C MET A 43 -2.14 2.97 3.62
N ILE A 44 -0.99 2.52 4.13
CA ILE A 44 -0.77 1.13 4.56
C ILE A 44 -1.78 0.73 5.64
N GLN A 45 -1.98 1.56 6.67
CA GLN A 45 -2.98 1.31 7.72
C GLN A 45 -4.40 1.19 7.15
N THR A 46 -4.78 2.03 6.19
CA THR A 46 -6.10 1.96 5.54
C THR A 46 -6.26 0.64 4.79
N LEU A 47 -5.26 0.24 4.02
CA LEU A 47 -5.27 -1.03 3.28
C LEU A 47 -5.28 -2.23 4.23
N GLU A 48 -4.50 -2.19 5.32
CA GLU A 48 -4.52 -3.22 6.36
C GLU A 48 -5.91 -3.35 6.99
N HIS A 49 -6.59 -2.23 7.29
CA HIS A 49 -7.96 -2.26 7.80
C HIS A 49 -8.96 -2.84 6.80
N MET A 50 -8.86 -2.49 5.52
CA MET A 50 -9.71 -3.05 4.46
C MET A 50 -9.53 -4.58 4.39
N VAL A 51 -8.27 -5.01 4.34
CA VAL A 51 -7.88 -6.42 4.32
C VAL A 51 -8.41 -7.15 5.56
N ARG A 52 -8.14 -6.64 6.78
CA ARG A 52 -8.65 -7.19 8.05
C ARG A 52 -10.18 -7.26 8.09
N ARG A 53 -10.88 -6.24 7.57
CA ARG A 53 -12.34 -6.22 7.54
C ARG A 53 -12.88 -7.31 6.63
N SER A 54 -12.31 -7.49 5.44
CA SER A 54 -12.69 -8.57 4.52
C SER A 54 -12.44 -9.95 5.12
N PHE A 55 -11.32 -10.13 5.84
CA PHE A 55 -11.02 -11.36 6.56
C PHE A 55 -11.97 -11.68 7.71
N SER A 56 -12.22 -10.69 8.60
CA SER A 56 -12.96 -10.91 9.84
C SER A 56 -14.47 -10.88 9.63
N TYR A 57 -14.97 -10.07 8.69
CA TYR A 57 -16.40 -9.74 8.59
C TYR A 57 -17.07 -10.12 7.27
N GLY A 58 -16.35 -10.48 6.19
CA GLY A 58 -16.96 -11.21 5.08
C GLY A 58 -16.40 -10.99 3.67
N LEU A 59 -16.55 -12.05 2.86
CA LEU A 59 -16.86 -12.08 1.42
C LEU A 59 -17.17 -13.53 1.04
N GLU A 60 -18.34 -14.05 1.48
CA GLU A 60 -18.96 -15.37 1.14
C GLU A 60 -18.13 -16.68 1.27
N LEU A 61 -16.81 -16.60 1.39
CA LEU A 61 -15.81 -17.65 1.36
C LEU A 61 -15.25 -17.80 2.77
N LYS A 62 -16.11 -18.18 3.72
CA LYS A 62 -15.67 -18.68 5.01
C LYS A 62 -15.58 -20.20 4.90
N ASP A 63 -14.43 -20.75 5.21
CA ASP A 63 -14.29 -22.20 5.36
C ASP A 63 -14.89 -22.67 6.70
N CYS A 64 -14.69 -23.94 7.04
CA CYS A 64 -15.23 -24.54 8.27
C CYS A 64 -14.75 -23.86 9.56
N ASP A 65 -13.63 -23.13 9.51
CA ASP A 65 -13.03 -22.44 10.65
C ASP A 65 -13.47 -20.97 10.73
N GLY A 66 -14.28 -20.51 9.77
CA GLY A 66 -14.86 -19.16 9.75
C GLY A 66 -13.97 -18.10 9.12
N PHE A 67 -12.89 -18.50 8.43
CA PHE A 67 -11.88 -17.61 7.85
C PHE A 67 -11.81 -17.74 6.32
N THR A 68 -11.31 -16.68 5.68
CA THR A 68 -10.99 -16.69 4.25
C THR A 68 -9.48 -16.85 4.08
N HIS A 69 -9.03 -18.00 3.56
CA HIS A 69 -7.60 -18.28 3.35
C HIS A 69 -7.06 -17.73 2.03
N TYR A 70 -7.94 -17.33 1.10
CA TYR A 70 -7.57 -16.91 -0.25
C TYR A 70 -7.47 -15.39 -0.39
N TRP A 71 -6.74 -14.72 0.50
CA TRP A 71 -6.66 -13.25 0.50
C TRP A 71 -6.11 -12.63 -0.78
N CYS A 72 -5.18 -13.34 -1.44
CA CYS A 72 -4.63 -12.91 -2.71
C CYS A 72 -5.72 -12.73 -3.78
N THR A 73 -6.79 -13.52 -3.76
CA THR A 73 -7.88 -13.42 -4.75
C THR A 73 -8.77 -12.20 -4.49
N LEU A 74 -8.77 -11.66 -3.27
CA LEU A 74 -9.50 -10.46 -2.90
C LEU A 74 -8.73 -9.17 -3.21
N LEU A 75 -7.41 -9.26 -3.46
CA LEU A 75 -6.58 -8.08 -3.74
C LEU A 75 -7.08 -7.21 -4.91
N PRO A 76 -7.51 -7.77 -6.06
CA PRO A 76 -8.02 -6.95 -7.16
C PRO A 76 -9.28 -6.16 -6.77
N GLU A 77 -10.18 -6.77 -5.99
CA GLU A 77 -11.41 -6.12 -5.52
C GLU A 77 -11.12 -5.03 -4.50
N LEU A 78 -10.22 -5.31 -3.54
CA LEU A 78 -9.77 -4.33 -2.55
C LEU A 78 -9.04 -3.15 -3.20
N GLU A 79 -8.21 -3.42 -4.20
CA GLU A 79 -7.52 -2.38 -4.96
C GLU A 79 -8.52 -1.48 -5.70
N LEU A 80 -9.53 -2.07 -6.36
CA LEU A 80 -10.58 -1.32 -7.02
C LEU A 80 -11.36 -0.47 -6.01
N ALA A 81 -11.82 -1.07 -4.91
CA ALA A 81 -12.56 -0.37 -3.86
C ALA A 81 -11.76 0.82 -3.31
N TYR A 82 -10.45 0.65 -3.09
CA TYR A 82 -9.58 1.74 -2.64
C TYR A 82 -9.48 2.85 -3.69
N LYS A 83 -9.22 2.51 -4.96
CA LYS A 83 -9.08 3.47 -6.06
C LYS A 83 -10.35 4.27 -6.33
N THR A 84 -11.53 3.70 -6.09
CA THR A 84 -12.84 4.32 -6.35
C THR A 84 -13.45 4.97 -5.12
N SER A 85 -12.87 4.81 -3.92
CA SER A 85 -13.38 5.44 -2.71
C SER A 85 -12.95 6.90 -2.61
N ILE A 86 -13.85 7.76 -2.12
CA ILE A 86 -13.54 9.17 -1.88
C ILE A 86 -12.68 9.27 -0.62
N HIS A 87 -11.52 9.89 -0.74
CA HIS A 87 -10.64 10.10 0.41
C HIS A 87 -10.94 11.43 1.08
N ALA A 88 -11.10 11.42 2.40
CA ALA A 88 -11.44 12.62 3.19
C ALA A 88 -10.41 13.76 3.05
N SER A 89 -9.15 13.44 2.77
CA SER A 89 -8.09 14.44 2.58
C SER A 89 -8.14 15.18 1.24
N THR A 90 -8.74 14.58 0.21
CA THR A 90 -8.75 15.13 -1.16
C THR A 90 -10.17 15.38 -1.69
N ASN A 91 -11.20 14.87 -1.01
CA ASN A 91 -12.60 14.86 -1.47
C ASN A 91 -12.78 14.30 -2.89
N GLN A 92 -11.82 13.49 -3.36
CA GLN A 92 -11.83 12.88 -4.68
C GLN A 92 -11.35 11.42 -4.56
N THR A 93 -11.65 10.62 -5.58
CA THR A 93 -11.14 9.26 -5.67
C THR A 93 -9.69 9.29 -6.18
N PRO A 94 -8.82 8.39 -5.70
CA PRO A 94 -7.44 8.29 -6.19
C PRO A 94 -7.33 8.16 -7.72
N ASP A 95 -8.26 7.44 -8.36
CA ASP A 95 -8.24 7.25 -9.82
C ASP A 95 -8.53 8.53 -10.60
N ILE A 96 -9.37 9.43 -10.08
CA ILE A 96 -9.62 10.73 -10.70
C ILE A 96 -8.36 11.61 -10.61
N LEU A 97 -7.66 11.57 -9.47
CA LEU A 97 -6.44 12.35 -9.26
C LEU A 97 -5.31 11.88 -10.17
N LYS A 98 -5.15 10.57 -10.37
CA LYS A 98 -4.13 9.99 -11.26
C LYS A 98 -4.32 10.37 -12.73
N LYS A 99 -5.56 10.52 -13.20
CA LYS A 99 -5.87 10.87 -14.60
C LYS A 99 -5.66 12.35 -14.94
N ARG A 100 -5.40 13.20 -13.94
CA ARG A 100 -5.17 14.64 -14.10
C ARG A 100 -3.69 15.04 -14.07
N MET A 101 -2.80 14.09 -13.78
CA MET A 101 -1.34 14.24 -13.82
C MET A 101 -0.78 13.62 -15.09
#